data_AF-A0A2V9N8Z1-F1
#
_entry.id   AF-A0A2V9N8Z1-F1
#
_cell.length_a   1.000
_cell.length_b   1.000
_cell.length_c   1.000
_cell.angle_alpha   90.00
_cell.angle_beta   90.00
_cell.angle_gamma   90.00
#
_symmetry.space_group_name_H-M   'P 1'
#
loop_
_entity.id
_entity.type
_entity.pdbx_description
1 polymer ?
#
loop_
_entity_poly.entity_id
_entity_poly.type
_entity_poly.pdbx_seq_one_letter_code
_entity_poly.pdbx_strand_id
1 'polypeptide(L)' 'MTFPSMAQTKLNGAGATFPYPIYSKWFNEYHNLHSDVEINYQSIGSGGGIAQVTAGTVDFGASDGPMKDEQIAAF' A
#
# COMPACT_ATOMS: atom_id res chain seq x y z
N MET A 1 19.76 -4.75 29.65
CA MET A 1 19.93 -5.34 28.31
C MET A 1 18.99 -4.61 27.38
N THR A 2 19.51 -3.69 26.56
CA THR A 2 18.74 -2.95 25.57
C THR A 2 18.61 -3.83 24.33
N PHE A 3 17.40 -4.32 24.05
CA PHE A 3 17.12 -4.97 22.78
C PHE A 3 17.11 -3.89 21.69
N PRO A 4 17.74 -4.12 20.51
CA PRO A 4 17.60 -3.19 19.40
C PRO A 4 16.12 -3.04 19.08
N SER A 5 15.64 -1.80 19.00
CA SER A 5 14.35 -1.52 18.36
C SER A 5 14.42 -2.12 16.97
N MET A 6 13.55 -3.08 16.64
CA MET A 6 13.32 -3.39 15.23
C MET A 6 12.88 -2.07 14.58
N ALA A 7 13.56 -1.66 13.52
CA ALA A 7 13.24 -0.42 12.85
C ALA A 7 11.83 -0.56 12.29
N GLN A 8 10.91 0.31 12.73
CA GLN A 8 9.53 0.28 12.29
C GLN A 8 9.46 0.57 10.79
N THR A 9 9.07 -0.43 10.01
CA THR A 9 8.86 -0.33 8.57
C THR A 9 7.47 0.21 8.32
N LYS A 10 7.38 1.39 7.70
CA LYS A 10 6.09 1.99 7.31
C LYS A 10 5.94 1.88 5.81
N LEU A 11 4.82 1.32 5.37
CA LEU A 11 4.44 1.22 3.96
C LEU A 11 3.18 2.03 3.74
N ASN A 12 3.23 2.97 2.81
CA ASN A 12 2.10 3.76 2.38
C ASN A 12 1.60 3.23 1.05
N GLY A 13 0.30 2.95 0.97
CA GLY A 13 -0.35 2.51 -0.24
C GLY A 13 -1.58 3.33 -0.55
N ALA A 14 -1.99 3.32 -1.81
CA ALA A 14 -3.24 3.93 -2.23
C ALA A 14 -3.87 3.18 -3.39
N GLY A 15 -5.19 3.23 -3.52
CA GLY A 15 -5.85 2.78 -4.75
C GLY A 15 -7.24 2.22 -4.57
N ALA A 16 -7.47 1.10 -5.26
CA ALA A 16 -8.74 0.41 -5.40
C ALA A 16 -9.59 0.40 -4.11
N THR A 17 -10.85 0.84 -4.25
CA THR A 17 -11.80 0.91 -3.12
C THR A 17 -12.54 -0.40 -2.90
N PHE A 18 -12.71 -1.19 -3.97
CA PHE A 18 -13.40 -2.47 -3.92
C PHE A 18 -12.70 -3.50 -3.00
N PRO A 19 -11.37 -3.73 -3.07
CA PRO A 19 -10.66 -4.65 -2.18
C PRO A 19 -10.33 -4.04 -0.80
N TYR A 20 -10.66 -2.77 -0.55
CA TYR A 20 -10.30 -2.11 0.70
C TYR A 20 -10.74 -2.88 1.97
N PRO A 21 -11.96 -3.46 2.06
CA PRO A 21 -12.37 -4.19 3.26
C PRO A 21 -11.53 -5.44 3.56
N ILE A 22 -10.99 -6.11 2.53
CA ILE A 22 -10.12 -7.27 2.74
C ILE A 22 -8.69 -6.84 3.07
N TYR A 23 -8.20 -5.77 2.42
CA TYR A 23 -6.88 -5.18 2.72
C TYR A 23 -6.77 -4.70 4.15
N SER A 24 -7.78 -3.99 4.67
CA SER A 24 -7.75 -3.51 6.06
C SER A 24 -7.64 -4.66 7.06
N LYS A 25 -8.34 -5.78 6.81
CA LYS A 25 -8.21 -7.00 7.62
C LYS A 25 -6.80 -7.58 7.51
N TRP A 26 -6.28 -7.77 6.29
CA TRP A 26 -4.93 -8.31 6.11
C TRP A 26 -3.85 -7.45 6.73
N PHE A 27 -3.93 -6.13 6.62
CA PHE A 27 -2.97 -5.22 7.24
C PHE A 27 -3.01 -5.28 8.76
N ASN A 28 -4.22 -5.40 9.35
CA ASN A 28 -4.34 -5.59 10.80
C ASN A 28 -3.74 -6.92 11.24
N GLU A 29 -4.08 -8.03 10.57
CA GLU A 29 -3.50 -9.35 10.89
C GLU A 29 -1.99 -9.38 10.69
N TYR A 30 -1.50 -8.75 9.62
CA TYR A 30 -0.06 -8.65 9.35
C TYR A 30 0.65 -7.85 10.43
N HIS A 31 0.09 -6.72 10.87
CA HIS A 31 0.63 -5.94 11.99
C HIS A 31 0.62 -6.73 13.31
N ASN A 32 -0.40 -7.55 13.57
CA ASN A 32 -0.46 -8.41 14.77
C ASN A 32 0.68 -9.46 14.77
N LEU A 33 1.05 -9.97 13.59
CA LEU A 33 2.16 -10.93 13.42
C LEU A 33 3.54 -10.25 13.34
N HIS A 34 3.57 -9.03 12.80
CA HIS A 34 4.76 -8.22 12.52
C HIS A 34 4.53 -6.80 13.04
N SER A 35 4.67 -6.62 14.35
CA SER A 35 4.44 -5.33 15.02
C SER A 35 5.44 -4.25 14.61
N ASP A 36 6.54 -4.65 13.99
CA ASP A 36 7.52 -3.78 13.35
C ASP A 36 7.09 -3.27 11.97
N VAL A 37 5.98 -3.75 11.40
CA VAL A 37 5.46 -3.29 10.11
C VAL A 37 4.10 -2.59 10.28
N GLU A 38 4.00 -1.40 9.70
CA GLU A 38 2.77 -0.58 9.66
C GLU A 38 2.40 -0.29 8.22
N ILE A 39 1.20 -0.68 7.80
CA ILE A 39 0.69 -0.46 6.44
C ILE A 39 -0.44 0.57 6.49
N ASN A 40 -0.19 1.75 5.93
CA ASN A 40 -1.16 2.81 5.75
C ASN A 40 -1.74 2.74 4.35
N TYR A 41 -3.06 2.61 4.20
CA TYR A 41 -3.68 2.49 2.88
C TYR A 41 -4.80 3.53 2.67
N GLN A 42 -4.72 4.26 1.57
CA GLN A 42 -5.72 5.24 1.15
C GLN A 42 -6.64 4.67 0.07
N SER A 43 -7.92 4.47 0.43
CA SER A 43 -8.97 4.02 -0.48
C SER A 43 -9.46 5.20 -1.34
N ILE A 44 -8.83 5.41 -2.51
CA ILE A 44 -9.08 6.57 -3.39
C ILE A 44 -9.50 6.18 -4.82
N GLY A 45 -9.60 4.87 -5.09
CA GLY A 45 -9.90 4.32 -6.40
C GLY A 45 -8.66 3.96 -7.21
N SER A 46 -8.81 2.98 -8.11
CA SER A 46 -7.74 2.38 -8.91
C SER A 46 -6.92 3.40 -9.70
N GLY A 47 -7.58 4.39 -10.33
CA GLY A 47 -6.88 5.46 -11.05
C GLY A 47 -6.05 6.37 -10.14
N GLY A 48 -6.52 6.64 -8.92
CA GLY A 48 -5.78 7.39 -7.93
C GLY A 48 -4.55 6.62 -7.43
N GLY A 49 -4.69 5.32 -7.20
CA GLY A 49 -3.58 4.45 -6.80
C GLY A 49 -2.48 4.39 -7.85
N ILE A 50 -2.83 4.20 -9.13
CA ILE A 50 -1.87 4.23 -10.24
C ILE A 50 -1.17 5.60 -10.30
N ALA A 51 -1.91 6.70 -10.23
CA ALA A 51 -1.32 8.03 -10.29
C ALA A 51 -0.34 8.31 -9.14
N GLN A 52 -0.70 7.95 -7.90
CA GLN A 52 0.16 8.18 -6.74
C GLN A 52 1.41 7.31 -6.74
N VAL A 53 1.32 6.05 -7.19
CA VAL A 53 2.50 5.17 -7.23
C VAL A 53 3.44 5.59 -8.36
N THR A 54 2.93 5.97 -9.53
CA THR A 54 3.72 6.56 -10.63
C THR A 54 4.39 7.87 -10.20
N ALA A 55 3.72 8.67 -9.37
CA ALA A 55 4.30 9.90 -8.82
C ALA A 55 5.28 9.67 -7.65
N GLY A 56 5.52 8.42 -7.22
CA GLY A 56 6.37 8.09 -6.07
C GLY A 56 5.85 8.67 -4.75
N THR A 57 4.55 8.96 -4.65
CA THR A 57 3.91 9.51 -3.44
C THR A 57 3.57 8.41 -2.43
N VAL A 58 3.42 7.18 -2.91
CA VAL A 58 3.15 5.98 -2.11
C VAL A 58 4.13 4.88 -2.50
N ASP A 59 4.38 3.97 -1.57
CA ASP A 59 5.27 2.82 -1.77
C ASP A 59 4.63 1.76 -2.67
N PHE A 60 3.30 1.67 -2.68
CA PHE A 60 2.57 0.76 -3.57
C PHE A 60 1.19 1.29 -4.00
N GLY A 61 0.77 0.92 -5.22
CA GLY A 61 -0.56 1.22 -5.75
C GLY A 61 -1.40 -0.04 -5.90
N ALA A 62 -2.69 0.02 -5.59
CA ALA A 62 -3.64 -1.06 -5.86
C ALA A 62 -4.66 -0.65 -6.93
N SER A 63 -4.99 -1.57 -7.83
CA SER A 63 -5.94 -1.33 -8.92
C SER A 63 -6.80 -2.56 -9.19
N ASP A 64 -8.10 -2.34 -9.40
CA ASP A 64 -9.08 -3.38 -9.78
C ASP A 64 -8.88 -3.87 -11.22
N GLY A 65 -8.21 -3.07 -12.05
CA GLY A 65 -7.83 -3.42 -13.41
C GLY A 65 -6.32 -3.34 -13.61
N PRO A 66 -5.76 -4.04 -14.62
CA PRO A 66 -4.37 -3.87 -14.99
C PRO A 66 -4.10 -2.43 -15.44
N MET A 67 -2.88 -1.97 -15.22
CA MET A 67 -2.40 -0.72 -15.83
C MET A 67 -2.41 -0.86 -17.36
N LYS A 68 -2.74 0.22 -18.06
CA LYS A 68 -2.60 0.31 -19.52
C LYS A 68 -1.11 0.42 -19.90
N ASP A 69 -0.79 0.07 -21.14
CA ASP A 69 0.58 0.16 -21.66
C ASP A 69 1.20 1.54 -21.47
N GLU A 70 0.42 2.62 -21.65
CA GLU A 70 0.91 4.00 -21.45
C GLU A 70 1.21 4.29 -19.98
N GLN A 71 0.45 3.70 -19.05
CA GLN A 71 0.66 3.87 -17.61
C GLN A 71 1.88 3.08 -17.15
N ILE A 72 2.13 1.90 -17.73
CA ILE A 72 3.33 1.10 -17.47
C ILE A 72 4.58 1.81 -18.01
N ALA A 73 4.49 2.39 -19.21
CA ALA A 73 5.61 3.13 -19.82
C ALA A 73 5.96 4.42 -19.06
N ALA A 74 5.01 4.99 -18.31
CA ALA A 74 5.20 6.19 -17.51
C ALA A 74 5.62 5.92 -16.06
N PHE A 75 5.62 4.65 -15.63
CA PHE A 75 6.05 4.21 -14.29
C PHE A 75 7.56 3.98 -14.25
#